data_AF-A0A382QZ45-F1
#
_entry.id   AF-A0A382QZ45-F1
#
_cell.length_a   1.000
_cell.length_b   1.000
_cell.length_c   1.000
_cell.angle_alpha   90.00
_cell.angle_beta   90.00
_cell.angle_gamma   90.00
#
_symmetry.space_group_name_H-M   'P 1'
#
loop_
_entity.id
_entity.type
_entity.pdbx_description
1 polymer ?
#
loop_
_entity_poly.entity_id
_entity_poly.type
_entity_poly.pdbx_seq_one_letter_code
_entity_poly.pdbx_strand_id
1 'polypeptide(L)'
;MGSVLEKAQLVKDESARIGVYLKTLKPEAWATESACDAWEVQDVVAHLTGAVDRFGPNIIRGIGGDGSAPEGMPPAGEGDMAARLRANAQVAIDFRTSLGGEVLAAYNDSRVRFDD
;
A
#
# COMPACT_ATOMS: atom_id res chain seq x y z
N MET A 1 1.32 -19.77 17.25
CA MET A 1 1.53 -18.50 16.52
C MET A 1 2.95 -18.50 16.00
N GLY A 2 3.16 -18.28 14.70
CA GLY A 2 4.51 -18.19 14.14
C GLY A 2 5.29 -16.97 14.64
N SER A 3 6.61 -17.05 14.56
CA SER A 3 7.55 -15.97 14.89
C SER A 3 7.35 -14.75 13.99
N VAL A 4 7.92 -13.61 14.38
CA VAL A 4 7.88 -12.38 13.56
C VAL A 4 8.56 -12.59 12.21
N LEU A 5 9.66 -13.35 12.17
CA LEU A 5 10.38 -13.67 10.94
C LEU A 5 9.54 -14.53 10.01
N GLU A 6 8.86 -15.55 10.52
CA GLU A 6 7.95 -16.39 9.72
C GLU A 6 6.80 -15.56 9.15
N LYS A 7 6.24 -14.62 9.93
CA LYS A 7 5.18 -13.71 9.44
C LYS A 7 5.69 -12.76 8.37
N ALA A 8 6.88 -12.20 8.55
CA ALA A 8 7.50 -11.32 7.56
C ALA A 8 7.74 -12.07 6.24
N GLN A 9 8.28 -13.29 6.32
CA GLN A 9 8.47 -14.13 5.14
C GLN A 9 7.15 -14.45 4.44
N LEU A 10 6.10 -14.80 5.19
CA LEU A 10 4.78 -15.04 4.62
C LEU A 10 4.25 -13.83 3.85
N VAL A 11 4.39 -12.61 4.41
CA VAL A 11 3.97 -11.37 3.73
C VAL A 11 4.76 -11.16 2.43
N LYS A 12 6.07 -11.42 2.42
CA LYS A 12 6.90 -11.33 1.20
C LYS A 12 6.43 -12.32 0.14
N ASP A 13 6.19 -13.56 0.54
CA ASP A 13 5.76 -14.63 -0.37
C ASP A 13 4.37 -14.36 -0.96
N GLU A 14 3.42 -13.91 -0.15
CA GLU A 14 2.08 -13.54 -0.63
C GLU A 14 2.11 -12.32 -1.55
N SER A 15 2.93 -11.31 -1.23
CA SER A 15 3.09 -10.13 -2.11
C SER A 15 3.70 -10.52 -3.46
N ALA A 16 4.66 -11.44 -3.47
CA ALA A 16 5.19 -11.98 -4.72
C ALA A 16 4.12 -12.75 -5.51
N ARG A 17 3.30 -13.57 -4.85
CA ARG A 17 2.17 -14.29 -5.48
C ARG A 17 1.15 -13.35 -6.10
N ILE A 18 0.79 -12.26 -5.41
CA ILE A 18 -0.07 -11.21 -5.97
C ILE A 18 0.55 -10.63 -7.24
N GLY A 19 1.84 -10.30 -7.23
CA GLY A 19 2.54 -9.79 -8.41
C GLY A 19 2.51 -10.75 -9.60
N VAL A 20 2.59 -12.06 -9.36
CA VAL A 20 2.43 -13.10 -10.40
C VAL A 20 0.98 -13.13 -10.91
N TYR A 21 -0.01 -13.10 -10.03
CA TYR A 21 -1.43 -13.09 -10.42
C TYR A 21 -1.79 -11.86 -11.27
N LEU A 22 -1.33 -10.67 -10.86
CA LEU A 22 -1.61 -9.42 -11.56
C LEU A 22 -1.10 -9.42 -13.02
N LYS A 23 0.00 -10.13 -13.31
CA LYS A 23 0.50 -10.32 -14.69
C LYS A 23 -0.46 -11.09 -15.60
N THR A 24 -1.38 -11.87 -15.03
CA THR A 24 -2.35 -12.67 -15.78
C THR A 24 -3.63 -11.90 -16.10
N LEU A 25 -3.82 -10.72 -15.51
CA LEU A 25 -5.03 -9.92 -15.69
C LEU A 25 -5.06 -9.29 -17.08
N LYS A 26 -6.22 -9.38 -17.71
CA LYS A 26 -6.53 -8.61 -18.91
C LYS A 26 -6.72 -7.13 -18.56
N PRO A 27 -6.54 -6.19 -19.51
CA PRO A 27 -6.73 -4.75 -19.25
C PRO A 27 -8.07 -4.41 -18.60
N GLU A 28 -9.16 -5.08 -18.99
CA GLU A 28 -10.51 -4.78 -18.47
C GLU A 28 -10.67 -5.17 -17.00
N ALA A 29 -9.90 -6.17 -16.52
CA ALA A 29 -9.94 -6.60 -15.13
C ALA A 29 -9.34 -5.56 -14.18
N TRP A 30 -8.46 -4.68 -14.67
CA TRP A 30 -7.88 -3.60 -13.87
C TRP A 30 -8.89 -2.50 -13.51
N ALA A 31 -9.91 -2.31 -14.34
CA ALA A 31 -11.02 -1.38 -14.14
C ALA A 31 -12.23 -2.02 -13.46
N THR A 32 -12.12 -3.26 -12.98
CA THR A 32 -13.20 -3.91 -12.23
C THR A 32 -13.29 -3.30 -10.84
N GLU A 33 -14.50 -2.99 -10.39
CA GLU A 33 -14.78 -2.52 -9.03
C GLU A 33 -14.32 -3.55 -7.99
N SER A 34 -13.64 -3.08 -6.95
CA SER A 34 -13.18 -3.91 -5.85
C SER A 34 -14.28 -4.10 -4.80
N ALA A 35 -14.04 -4.91 -3.77
CA ALA A 35 -14.95 -4.98 -2.62
C ALA A 35 -15.02 -3.68 -1.79
N CYS A 36 -14.15 -2.71 -2.09
CA CYS A 36 -14.30 -1.33 -1.66
C CYS A 36 -14.88 -0.55 -2.83
N ASP A 37 -16.15 -0.13 -2.70
CA ASP A 37 -16.91 0.59 -3.75
C ASP A 37 -16.24 1.92 -4.18
N ALA A 38 -15.22 2.39 -3.44
CA ALA A 38 -14.43 3.56 -3.80
C ALA A 38 -13.28 3.28 -4.78
N TRP A 39 -12.97 2.00 -5.06
CA TRP A 39 -11.75 1.59 -5.75
C TRP A 39 -11.99 0.53 -6.80
N GLU A 40 -11.29 0.67 -7.93
CA GLU A 40 -11.06 -0.41 -8.89
C GLU A 40 -9.84 -1.26 -8.48
N VAL A 41 -9.64 -2.40 -9.12
CA VAL A 41 -8.47 -3.28 -8.89
C VAL A 41 -7.15 -2.49 -8.96
N GLN A 42 -7.00 -1.59 -9.93
CA GLN A 42 -5.80 -0.76 -10.06
C GLN A 42 -5.57 0.21 -8.89
N ASP A 43 -6.63 0.72 -8.27
CA ASP A 43 -6.51 1.60 -7.09
C ASP A 43 -6.10 0.80 -5.86
N VAL A 44 -6.61 -0.43 -5.72
CA VAL A 44 -6.17 -1.36 -4.67
C VAL A 44 -4.69 -1.66 -4.80
N VAL A 45 -4.21 -1.95 -6.02
CA VAL A 45 -2.78 -2.22 -6.24
C VAL A 45 -1.94 -0.99 -5.95
N ALA A 46 -2.36 0.20 -6.38
CA ALA A 46 -1.68 1.45 -6.05
C ALA A 46 -1.64 1.72 -4.52
N HIS A 47 -2.74 1.43 -3.81
CA HIS A 47 -2.79 1.54 -2.35
C HIS A 47 -1.74 0.64 -1.68
N LEU A 48 -1.62 -0.62 -2.12
CA LEU A 48 -0.61 -1.55 -1.61
C LEU A 48 0.81 -1.06 -1.92
N THR A 49 1.05 -0.56 -3.14
CA THR A 49 2.34 -0.01 -3.56
C THR A 49 2.78 1.16 -2.69
N GLY A 50 1.88 2.12 -2.43
CA GLY A 50 2.19 3.34 -1.66
C GLY A 50 2.34 3.11 -0.15
N ALA A 51 1.91 1.95 0.37
CA ALA A 51 2.05 1.62 1.78
C ALA A 51 3.52 1.57 2.24
N VAL A 52 4.40 1.06 1.38
CA VAL A 52 5.84 0.95 1.66
C VAL A 52 6.45 2.34 1.87
N ASP A 53 6.14 3.29 0.99
CA ASP A 53 6.59 4.68 1.10
C ASP A 53 6.01 5.39 2.31
N ARG A 54 4.76 5.10 2.66
CA ARG A 54 4.08 5.77 3.77
C ARG A 54 4.51 5.26 5.13
N PHE A 55 4.77 3.96 5.27
CA PHE A 55 5.09 3.34 6.56
C PHE A 55 6.58 3.17 6.80
N GLY A 56 7.39 2.92 5.78
CA GLY A 56 8.84 2.71 5.91
C GLY A 56 9.54 3.82 6.71
N PRO A 57 9.40 5.11 6.33
CA PRO A 57 10.01 6.21 7.07
C PRO A 57 9.55 6.31 8.53
N ASN A 58 8.27 6.02 8.79
CA ASN A 58 7.70 6.08 10.14
C ASN A 58 8.20 4.94 11.03
N ILE A 59 8.39 3.75 10.46
CA ILE A 59 9.00 2.62 11.18
C ILE A 59 10.46 2.96 11.53
N ILE A 60 11.22 3.50 10.59
CA ILE A 60 12.62 3.91 10.82
C ILE A 60 12.71 4.98 11.92
N ARG A 61 11.86 6.01 11.89
CA ARG A 61 11.77 7.04 12.94
C ARG A 61 11.43 6.42 14.30
N GLY A 62 10.46 5.51 14.34
CA GLY A 62 10.06 4.81 15.57
C GLY A 62 11.20 3.99 16.18
N ILE A 63 12.01 3.30 15.36
CA ILE A 63 13.23 2.60 15.83
C ILE A 63 14.22 3.59 16.47
N GLY A 64 14.33 4.80 15.91
CA GLY A 64 15.11 5.90 16.48
C GLY A 64 14.51 6.57 17.72
N GLY A 65 13.33 6.11 18.19
CA GLY A 65 12.64 6.66 19.36
C GLY A 65 11.68 7.81 19.06
N ASP A 66 11.48 8.17 17.79
CA ASP A 66 10.52 9.21 17.39
C ASP A 66 9.16 8.58 17.02
N GLY A 67 8.23 8.62 17.98
CA GLY A 67 6.84 8.18 17.80
C GLY A 67 5.84 9.31 17.51
N SER A 68 6.32 10.51 17.19
CA SER A 68 5.44 11.65 16.90
C SER A 68 4.67 11.46 15.59
N ALA A 69 3.50 12.12 15.48
CA ALA A 69 2.70 12.05 14.26
C ALA A 69 3.52 12.51 13.04
N PRO A 70 3.37 11.85 11.87
CA PRO A 70 3.95 12.36 10.63
C PRO A 70 3.48 13.78 10.33
N GLU A 71 4.28 14.53 9.59
CA GLU A 71 3.88 15.86 9.13
C GLU A 71 2.54 15.81 8.38
N GLY A 72 1.63 16.73 8.69
CA GLY A 72 0.28 16.78 8.12
C GLY A 72 -0.70 15.73 8.66
N MET A 73 -0.30 14.89 9.62
CA MET A 73 -1.19 13.92 10.29
C MET A 73 -1.55 14.37 11.71
N PRO A 74 -2.78 14.11 12.17
CA PRO A 74 -3.16 14.35 13.56
C PRO A 74 -2.42 13.40 14.52
N PRO A 75 -2.34 13.74 15.82
CA PRO A 75 -1.87 12.83 16.85
C PRO A 75 -2.62 11.49 16.84
N ALA A 76 -1.97 10.44 17.36
CA ALA A 76 -2.59 9.14 17.48
C ALA A 76 -3.83 9.20 18.39
N GLY A 77 -4.97 8.68 17.91
CA GLY A 77 -6.24 8.72 18.63
C GLY A 77 -7.04 10.01 18.40
N GLU A 78 -6.51 10.97 17.65
CA GLU A 78 -7.19 12.21 17.28
C GLU A 78 -7.56 12.22 15.80
N GLY A 79 -8.70 12.85 15.46
CA GLY A 79 -9.14 13.08 14.08
C GLY A 79 -10.42 12.34 13.67
N ASP A 80 -11.03 12.83 12.58
CA ASP A 80 -12.21 12.21 11.99
C ASP A 80 -11.81 11.01 11.13
N MET A 81 -12.09 9.82 11.66
CA MET A 81 -11.80 8.55 11.01
C MET A 81 -12.53 8.37 9.68
N ALA A 82 -13.76 8.86 9.56
CA ALA A 82 -14.53 8.77 8.33
C ALA A 82 -13.96 9.71 7.26
N ALA A 83 -13.61 10.95 7.63
CA ALA A 83 -12.91 11.88 6.73
C ALA A 83 -11.58 11.29 6.25
N ARG A 84 -10.81 10.67 7.15
CA ARG A 84 -9.54 10.03 6.84
C ARG A 84 -9.69 8.85 5.86
N LEU A 85 -10.72 8.02 6.01
CA LEU A 85 -10.98 6.91 5.09
C LEU A 85 -11.29 7.42 3.68
N ARG A 86 -12.13 8.46 3.55
CA ARG A 86 -12.42 9.10 2.25
C ARG A 86 -11.17 9.70 1.62
N ALA A 87 -10.37 10.43 2.40
CA ALA A 87 -9.13 11.01 1.92
C ALA A 87 -8.13 9.93 1.45
N ASN A 88 -8.01 8.83 2.20
CA ASN A 88 -7.17 7.70 1.80
C ASN A 88 -7.62 7.05 0.49
N ALA A 89 -8.93 7.00 0.23
CA ALA A 89 -9.44 6.49 -1.04
C ALA A 89 -8.94 7.34 -2.22
N GLN A 90 -9.06 8.67 -2.11
CA GLN A 90 -8.59 9.60 -3.13
C GLN A 90 -7.06 9.54 -3.32
N VAL A 91 -6.28 9.41 -2.23
CA VAL A 91 -4.81 9.28 -2.31
C VAL A 91 -4.39 8.08 -3.16
N ALA A 92 -5.08 6.94 -3.04
CA ALA A 92 -4.77 5.77 -3.85
C ALA A 92 -5.09 6.00 -5.34
N ILE A 93 -6.21 6.67 -5.63
CA ILE A 93 -6.63 7.02 -7.01
C ILE A 93 -5.65 8.01 -7.64
N ASP A 94 -5.26 9.05 -6.90
CA ASP A 94 -4.30 10.06 -7.38
C ASP A 94 -2.94 9.42 -7.64
N PHE A 95 -2.49 8.54 -6.73
CA PHE A 95 -1.25 7.80 -6.91
C PHE A 95 -1.31 6.87 -8.11
N ARG A 96 -2.38 6.09 -8.25
CA ARG A 96 -2.63 5.26 -9.45
C ARG A 96 -2.56 6.09 -10.73
N THR A 97 -3.22 7.25 -10.74
CA THR A 97 -3.24 8.15 -11.89
C THR A 97 -1.83 8.66 -12.23
N SER A 98 -1.03 8.97 -11.21
CA SER A 98 0.37 9.41 -11.39
C SER A 98 1.28 8.33 -11.98
N LEU A 99 0.98 7.05 -11.72
CA LEU A 99 1.72 5.91 -12.26
C LEU A 99 1.29 5.56 -13.70
N GLY A 100 0.09 5.94 -14.12
CA GLY A 100 -0.45 5.59 -15.43
C GLY A 100 -0.46 4.07 -15.67
N GLY A 101 0.14 3.62 -16.77
CA GLY A 101 0.24 2.18 -17.12
C GLY A 101 1.23 1.37 -16.28
N GLU A 102 1.99 2.01 -15.39
CA GLU A 102 3.13 1.40 -14.68
C GLU A 102 2.77 0.83 -13.30
N VAL A 103 1.48 0.74 -12.95
CA VAL A 103 1.01 0.31 -11.61
C VAL A 103 1.61 -1.04 -11.20
N LEU A 104 1.65 -2.02 -12.12
CA LEU A 104 2.22 -3.34 -11.85
C LEU A 104 3.75 -3.32 -11.70
N ALA A 105 4.44 -2.47 -12.46
CA ALA A 105 5.89 -2.31 -12.32
C ALA A 105 6.21 -1.71 -10.94
N ALA A 106 5.56 -0.60 -10.59
CA ALA A 106 5.70 0.06 -9.31
C ALA A 106 5.40 -0.87 -8.12
N TYR A 107 4.36 -1.71 -8.23
CA TYR A 107 4.07 -2.72 -7.20
C TYR A 107 5.21 -3.72 -7.01
N ASN A 108 5.77 -4.23 -8.11
CA ASN A 108 6.86 -5.21 -8.06
C ASN A 108 8.16 -4.63 -7.51
N ASP A 109 8.44 -3.36 -7.79
CA ASP A 109 9.62 -2.66 -7.28
C ASP A 109 9.45 -2.34 -5.79
N SER A 110 8.27 -1.84 -5.41
CA SER A 110 7.98 -1.44 -4.03
C SER A 110 8.07 -2.62 -3.05
N ARG A 111 7.56 -3.80 -3.42
CA ARG A 111 7.52 -4.98 -2.54
C ARG A 111 8.90 -5.54 -2.14
N VAL A 112 9.96 -5.26 -2.90
CA VAL A 112 11.33 -5.76 -2.64
C VAL A 112 12.26 -4.69 -2.05
N ARG A 113 11.76 -3.48 -1.84
CA ARG A 113 12.59 -2.31 -1.47
C ARG A 113 13.39 -2.47 -0.17
N PHE A 114 12.98 -3.40 0.71
CA PHE A 114 13.62 -3.67 2.00
C PHE A 114 14.13 -5.12 2.09
N ASP A 115 14.44 -5.75 0.95
CA ASP A 115 14.99 -7.12 0.89
C ASP A 115 16.53 -7.17 0.93
N ASP A 116 17.20 -6.01 0.84
CA ASP A 116 18.65 -5.83 1.02
C ASP A 116 19.02 -5.59 2.50
#